data_AF-A0A7Y1SSB9-F1
#
_entry.id   AF-A0A7Y1SSB9-F1
#
_cell.length_a   1.000
_cell.length_b   1.000
_cell.length_c   1.000
_cell.angle_alpha   90.00
_cell.angle_beta   90.00
_cell.angle_gamma   90.00
#
_symmetry.space_group_name_H-M   'P 1'
#
loop_
_entity.id
_entity.type
_entity.pdbx_description
1 polymer ?
#
loop_
_entity_poly.entity_id
_entity_poly.type
_entity_poly.pdbx_seq_one_letter_code
_entity_poly.pdbx_strand_id
1 'polypeptide(L)' 'MNPLASMNPLAAGLTRAFRGLRTGDPQLILFGAALLAYAWLRSRPSGRELVYSKTLKTGDGVQVRFTEPA' A
#
# COMPACT_ATOMS: atom_id res chain seq x y z
N MET A 1 0.55 -0.24 -23.82
CA MET A 1 1.31 -0.72 -22.65
C MET A 1 1.73 0.50 -21.84
N ASN A 2 1.23 0.67 -20.61
CA ASN A 2 1.56 1.84 -19.79
C ASN A 2 2.94 1.63 -19.13
N PRO A 3 3.99 2.41 -19.46
CA PRO A 3 5.33 2.22 -18.90
C PRO A 3 5.39 2.50 -17.38
N LEU A 4 4.35 3.12 -16.82
CA LEU A 4 4.20 3.41 -15.39
C LEU A 4 3.74 2.18 -14.57
N ALA A 5 3.21 1.14 -15.21
CA ALA A 5 2.66 -0.04 -14.53
C ALA A 5 3.75 -0.98 -13.96
N SER A 6 4.98 -0.92 -14.47
CA SER A 6 6.12 -1.73 -14.00
C SER A 6 7.01 -1.01 -12.98
N MET A 7 6.72 0.25 -12.68
CA MET A 7 7.61 1.09 -11.89
C MET A 7 7.33 0.87 -10.40
N ASN A 8 8.15 0.05 -9.74
CA ASN A 8 8.06 -0.18 -8.29
C ASN A 8 8.45 1.11 -7.54
N PRO A 9 7.49 1.84 -6.92
CA PRO A 9 7.75 3.15 -6.31
C PRO A 9 8.73 3.05 -5.13
N LEU A 10 8.80 1.89 -4.47
CA LEU A 10 9.71 1.63 -3.36
C LEU A 10 11.16 1.52 -3.85
N ALA A 11 11.41 0.76 -4.92
CA ALA A 11 12.72 0.64 -5.54
C ALA A 11 13.22 1.99 -6.10
N ALA A 12 12.32 2.77 -6.70
CA ALA A 12 12.62 4.10 -7.21
C ALA A 12 12.88 5.13 -6.10
N GLY A 13 12.18 5.02 -4.96
CA GLY A 13 12.41 5.86 -3.77
C GLY A 13 13.76 5.57 -3.12
N LEU A 14 14.09 4.30 -2.87
CA LEU A 14 15.38 3.89 -2.29
C LEU A 14 16.56 4.36 -3.15
N THR A 15 16.50 4.10 -4.47
CA THR A 15 17.59 4.45 -5.38
C THR A 15 17.86 5.96 -5.39
N ARG A 16 16.81 6.79 -5.38
CA ARG A 16 16.95 8.26 -5.36
C ARG A 16 17.43 8.78 -4.01
N ALA A 17 16.92 8.23 -2.90
CA ALA A 17 17.35 8.62 -1.56
C ALA A 17 18.84 8.29 -1.32
N PHE A 18 19.28 7.06 -1.64
CA PHE A 18 20.68 6.67 -1.50
C PHE A 18 21.61 7.42 -2.44
N ARG A 19 21.15 7.69 -3.67
CA ARG A 19 21.92 8.53 -4.61
C ARG A 19 22.06 9.95 -4.08
N GLY A 20 20.99 10.56 -3.58
CA GLY A 20 21.01 11.89 -2.98
C GLY A 20 21.90 11.99 -1.75
N LEU A 21 21.88 10.98 -0.87
CA LEU A 21 22.80 10.89 0.26
C LEU A 21 24.27 10.78 -0.18
N ARG A 22 24.55 10.05 -1.26
CA ARG A 22 25.90 9.91 -1.82
C ARG A 22 26.38 11.19 -2.51
N THR A 23 25.50 11.94 -3.15
CA THR A 23 25.84 13.17 -3.88
C THR A 23 25.70 14.44 -3.03
N GLY A 24 25.19 14.32 -1.80
CA GLY A 24 24.86 15.48 -0.96
C GLY A 24 23.73 16.35 -1.53
N ASP A 25 22.90 15.79 -2.41
CA ASP A 25 21.84 16.52 -3.10
C ASP A 25 20.52 16.44 -2.32
N PRO A 26 20.07 17.54 -1.69
CA PRO A 26 18.86 17.55 -0.89
C PRO A 26 17.59 17.31 -1.73
N GLN A 27 17.57 17.68 -3.01
CA GLN A 27 16.39 17.46 -3.86
C GLN A 27 16.17 15.97 -4.07
N LEU A 28 17.22 15.22 -4.40
CA LEU A 28 17.14 13.77 -4.58
C LEU A 28 16.73 13.04 -3.31
N ILE A 29 17.19 13.52 -2.14
CA ILE A 29 16.78 12.97 -0.83
C ILE A 29 15.28 13.19 -0.61
N LEU A 30 14.79 14.41 -0.79
CA LEU A 30 13.38 14.75 -0.60
C LEU A 30 12.47 13.97 -1.55
N PHE A 31 12.84 13.87 -2.83
CA PHE A 31 12.08 13.08 -3.81
C PHE A 31 12.09 11.58 -3.48
N GLY A 32 13.24 11.04 -3.03
CA GLY A 32 13.32 9.65 -2.58
C GLY A 32 12.43 9.39 -1.36
N ALA A 33 12.47 10.27 -0.37
CA ALA A 33 11.64 10.20 0.83
C ALA A 33 10.13 10.29 0.52
N ALA A 34 9.74 11.20 -0.38
CA ALA A 34 8.34 11.35 -0.81
C ALA A 34 7.81 10.06 -1.48
N LEU A 35 8.62 9.41 -2.32
CA LEU A 35 8.25 8.14 -2.96
C LEU A 35 8.12 6.99 -1.96
N LEU A 36 9.00 6.93 -0.97
CA LEU A 36 8.92 5.94 0.11
C LEU A 36 7.67 6.16 0.97
N ALA A 37 7.36 7.41 1.34
CA ALA A 37 6.15 7.75 2.07
C ALA A 37 4.88 7.38 1.29
N TYR A 38 4.86 7.64 -0.02
CA TYR A 38 3.76 7.25 -0.89
C TYR A 38 3.61 5.73 -0.99
N ALA A 39 4.71 5.00 -1.18
CA ALA A 39 4.70 3.54 -1.21
C ALA A 39 4.16 2.96 0.10
N TRP A 40 4.59 3.51 1.23
CA TRP A 40 4.13 3.10 2.55
C TRP A 40 2.64 3.36 2.76
N LEU A 41 2.16 4.55 2.39
CA LEU A 41 0.74 4.90 2.47
C LEU A 41 -0.11 3.99 1.58
N ARG A 42 0.36 3.67 0.37
CA ARG A 42 -0.32 2.75 -0.56
C ARG A 42 -0.34 1.31 -0.06
N SER A 43 0.71 0.88 0.65
CA SER A 43 0.79 -0.46 1.24
C SER A 43 -0.01 -0.61 2.53
N ARG A 44 -0.55 0.48 3.09
CA ARG A 44 -1.46 0.34 4.22
C ARG A 44 -2.70 -0.42 3.73
N PRO A 45 -3.09 -1.53 4.39
CA PRO A 45 -4.37 -2.13 4.12
C PRO A 45 -5.42 -1.06 4.40
N SER A 46 -6.14 -0.61 3.37
CA SER A 46 -7.35 0.16 3.56
C SER A 46 -8.23 -0.69 4.46
N GLY A 47 -8.61 -0.15 5.62
CA GLY A 47 -9.16 -0.89 6.78
C GLY A 47 -10.54 -1.53 6.58
N ARG A 48 -10.74 -2.22 5.47
CA ARG A 48 -11.88 -3.07 5.14
C ARG A 48 -11.33 -4.32 4.48
N GLU A 49 -10.67 -5.13 5.29
CA GLU A 49 -10.42 -6.52 4.95
C GLU A 49 -11.78 -7.22 4.85
N LEU A 50 -12.09 -7.75 3.68
CA LEU A 50 -13.29 -8.55 3.46
C LEU A 50 -13.11 -9.88 4.20
N VAL A 51 -13.50 -9.92 5.48
CA VAL A 51 -13.31 -11.08 6.37
C VAL A 51 -14.00 -12.33 5.83
N TYR A 52 -15.14 -12.17 5.15
CA TYR A 52 -15.91 -13.29 4.61
C TYR A 52 -16.86 -12.84 3.50
N SER A 53 -16.92 -13.59 2.39
CA SER A 53 -17.93 -13.42 1.34
C SER A 53 -18.58 -14.76 1.04
N LYS A 54 -19.91 -14.79 1.07
CA LYS A 54 -20.73 -15.94 0.72
C LYS A 54 -21.94 -15.49 -0.07
N THR A 55 -22.12 -16.06 -1.26
CA THR A 55 -23.30 -15.85 -2.09
C THR A 55 -24.41 -16.77 -1.58
N LEU A 56 -25.49 -16.19 -1.07
CA LEU A 56 -26.62 -16.93 -0.50
C LEU A 56 -27.77 -17.03 -1.51
N LYS A 57 -28.49 -18.15 -1.44
CA LYS A 57 -29.71 -18.36 -2.24
C LYS A 57 -30.92 -17.86 -1.47
N THR A 58 -31.97 -17.48 -2.19
CA THR A 58 -33.23 -17.04 -1.60
C THR A 58 -33.82 -18.16 -0.75
N GLY A 59 -33.92 -17.94 0.57
CA GLY A 59 -34.35 -18.94 1.56
C GLY A 59 -33.31 -19.27 2.64
N ASP A 60 -32.05 -18.87 2.46
CA ASP A 60 -31.01 -19.06 3.48
C ASP A 60 -31.08 -18.01 4.59
N GLY A 61 -30.93 -18.45 5.85
CA GLY A 61 -30.81 -17.58 7.02
C GLY A 61 -29.35 -17.26 7.37
N VAL A 62 -29.05 -16.01 7.70
CA VAL A 62 -27.71 -15.58 8.11
C VAL A 62 -27.66 -15.41 9.63
N GLN A 63 -26.75 -16.13 10.29
CA GLN A 63 -26.37 -15.84 11.68
C GLN A 63 -25.09 -15.00 11.68
N VAL A 64 -25.18 -13.77 12.16
CA VAL A 64 -24.02 -12.92 12.44
C VAL A 64 -23.62 -13.16 13.90
N ARG A 65 -22.42 -13.70 14.13
CA ARG A 65 -21.83 -13.79 15.47
C ARG A 65 -20.82 -12.66 15.64
N PHE A 66 -20.99 -11.87 16.68
CA PHE A 66 -20.05 -10.84 17.07
C PHE A 66 -19.03 -11.46 18.03
N THR A 67 -17.75 -11.36 17.68
CA THR A 67 -16.65 -11.58 18.62
C THR A 67 -16.20 -10.21 19.10
N GLU A 68 -16.26 -9.99 20.40
CA GLU A 68 -15.78 -8.76 21.03
C GLU A 68 -14.24 -8.75 20.98
N PRO A 69 -13.61 -7.70 20.45
CA PRO A 69 -12.15 -7.61 20.38
C PRO A 69 -11.58 -7.38 21.79
N ALA A 70 -10.59 -8.20 22.17
CA ALA A 70 -9.85 -8.16 23.43
C ALA A 70 -8.91 -6.95 23.56
#